data_AF-A0A534C4T5-F1
#
_entry.id   AF-A0A534C4T5-F1
#
_cell.length_a   1.000
_cell.length_b   1.000
_cell.length_c   1.000
_cell.angle_alpha   90.00
_cell.angle_beta   90.00
_cell.angle_gamma   90.00
#
_symmetry.space_group_name_H-M   'P 1'
#
loop_
_entity.id
_entity.type
_entity.pdbx_description
1 polymer ?
#
loop_
_entity_poly.entity_id
_entity_poly.type
_entity_poly.pdbx_seq_one_letter_code
_entity_poly.pdbx_strand_id
1 'polypeptide(L)'
;QFVRGTGDFVVTLFFALIIVYLALAAQFESFRDPVVILVSVPMALFGALLFINLGLSTLNIYTQVGLVTLLGLISKHGILIVQFANELQRSGRSKLAAIQEAAAVRLRPILMTTAAMVVGVIPLVIASGAGAAGRRAMGIVLFTGLSIGTMFTLFIVPAVYILLSADHGHEERAGAAQPSAE
;
A
#
# COMPACT_ATOMS: atom_id res chain seq x y z
N GLN A 1 -23.09 -12.82 21.43
CA GLN A 1 -22.20 -11.66 21.16
C GLN A 1 -21.22 -11.87 19.99
N PHE A 2 -21.25 -12.98 19.24
CA PHE A 2 -20.30 -13.27 18.15
C PHE A 2 -20.68 -12.74 16.75
N VAL A 3 -21.86 -12.15 16.57
CA VAL A 3 -22.40 -11.78 15.23
C VAL A 3 -22.17 -10.30 14.87
N ARG A 4 -21.64 -9.46 15.77
CA ARG A 4 -21.28 -8.06 15.47
C ARG A 4 -19.88 -7.88 14.83
N GLY A 5 -19.08 -8.94 14.72
CA GLY A 5 -17.65 -8.83 14.37
C GLY A 5 -17.30 -8.38 12.94
N THR A 6 -18.20 -8.53 11.96
CA THR A 6 -17.89 -8.18 10.55
C THR A 6 -18.30 -6.76 10.20
N GLY A 7 -19.48 -6.30 10.67
CA GLY A 7 -19.95 -4.93 10.46
C GLY A 7 -19.01 -3.90 11.10
N ASP A 8 -18.60 -4.17 12.34
CA ASP A 8 -17.67 -3.31 13.08
C ASP A 8 -16.28 -3.27 12.42
N PHE A 9 -15.84 -4.37 11.81
CA PHE A 9 -14.57 -4.41 11.09
C PHE A 9 -14.57 -3.58 9.81
N VAL A 10 -15.62 -3.67 8.98
CA VAL A 10 -15.72 -2.88 7.75
C VAL A 10 -15.73 -1.38 8.08
N VAL A 11 -16.44 -0.99 9.14
CA VAL A 11 -16.43 0.39 9.64
C VAL A 11 -15.03 0.80 10.11
N THR A 12 -14.35 -0.04 10.89
CA THR A 12 -12.99 0.24 11.37
C THR A 12 -11.99 0.38 10.23
N LEU A 13 -12.05 -0.51 9.23
CA LEU A 13 -11.19 -0.46 8.05
C LEU A 13 -11.46 0.79 7.22
N PHE A 14 -12.72 1.19 7.07
CA PHE A 14 -13.11 2.42 6.39
C PHE A 14 -12.56 3.66 7.10
N PHE A 15 -12.69 3.76 8.43
CA PHE A 15 -12.08 4.83 9.20
C PHE A 15 -10.55 4.83 9.11
N ALA A 16 -9.91 3.65 9.15
CA ALA A 16 -8.47 3.53 8.97
C ALA A 16 -8.03 4.05 7.59
N LEU A 17 -8.79 3.73 6.53
CA LEU A 17 -8.54 4.26 5.18
C LEU A 17 -8.66 5.78 5.12
N ILE A 18 -9.67 6.37 5.77
CA ILE A 18 -9.82 7.83 5.84
C ILE A 18 -8.62 8.45 6.55
N ILE A 19 -8.21 7.91 7.71
CA ILE A 19 -7.08 8.45 8.47
C ILE A 19 -5.79 8.35 7.66
N VAL A 20 -5.53 7.21 7.02
CA VAL A 20 -4.37 7.02 6.14
C VAL A 20 -4.43 7.98 4.95
N TYR A 21 -5.60 8.13 4.31
CA TYR A 21 -5.78 9.08 3.22
C TYR A 21 -5.44 10.51 3.63
N LEU A 22 -5.98 10.98 4.76
CA LEU A 22 -5.73 12.34 5.26
C LEU A 22 -4.27 12.55 5.64
N ALA A 23 -3.65 11.56 6.30
CA ALA A 23 -2.23 11.61 6.64
C ALA A 23 -1.36 11.68 5.38
N LEU A 24 -1.68 10.89 4.35
CA LEU A 24 -0.99 10.95 3.05
C LEU A 24 -1.26 12.27 2.32
N ALA A 25 -2.48 12.78 2.36
CA ALA A 25 -2.82 14.04 1.71
C ALA A 25 -2.02 15.21 2.31
N ALA A 26 -1.87 15.22 3.65
CA ALA A 26 -0.99 16.16 4.33
C ALA A 26 0.49 15.93 4.00
N GLN A 27 0.94 14.66 3.93
CA GLN A 27 2.33 14.31 3.65
C GLN A 27 2.79 14.68 2.23
N PHE A 28 1.91 14.52 1.25
CA PHE A 28 2.20 14.77 -0.16
C PHE A 28 1.73 16.15 -0.64
N GLU A 29 1.05 16.92 0.23
CA GLU A 29 0.40 18.19 -0.12
C GLU A 29 -0.51 18.08 -1.36
N SER A 30 -1.12 16.91 -1.55
CA SER A 30 -1.88 16.56 -2.76
C SER A 30 -3.05 15.64 -2.40
N PHE A 31 -4.21 15.88 -3.00
CA PHE A 31 -5.38 15.00 -2.86
C PHE A 31 -5.38 13.83 -3.85
N ARG A 32 -4.57 13.88 -4.90
CA ARG A 32 -4.55 12.86 -5.96
C ARG A 32 -3.58 11.72 -5.65
N ASP A 33 -2.41 12.06 -5.13
CA ASP A 33 -1.35 11.10 -4.86
C ASP A 33 -1.73 10.06 -3.79
N PRO A 34 -2.44 10.41 -2.70
CA PRO A 34 -2.96 9.44 -1.75
C PRO A 34 -3.89 8.41 -2.39
N VAL A 35 -4.72 8.83 -3.37
CA VAL A 35 -5.61 7.90 -4.08
C VAL A 35 -4.80 6.87 -4.85
N VAL A 36 -3.75 7.30 -5.55
CA VAL A 36 -2.84 6.39 -6.28
C VAL A 36 -2.22 5.36 -5.34
N ILE A 37 -1.76 5.79 -4.17
CA ILE A 37 -1.16 4.92 -3.16
C ILE A 37 -2.20 3.92 -2.64
N LEU A 38 -3.42 4.39 -2.34
CA LEU A 38 -4.47 3.55 -1.76
C LEU A 38 -5.03 2.50 -2.71
N VAL A 39 -4.78 2.58 -4.03
CA VAL A 39 -5.09 1.48 -4.96
C VAL A 39 -4.29 0.20 -4.63
N SER A 40 -3.13 0.30 -3.99
CA SER A 40 -2.38 -0.88 -3.53
C SER A 40 -3.13 -1.70 -2.47
N VAL A 41 -4.00 -1.06 -1.69
CA VAL A 41 -4.73 -1.68 -0.58
C VAL A 41 -5.70 -2.77 -1.03
N PRO A 42 -6.70 -2.49 -1.92
CA PRO A 42 -7.61 -3.52 -2.38
C PRO A 42 -6.88 -4.66 -3.09
N MET A 43 -5.73 -4.40 -3.72
CA MET A 43 -4.91 -5.42 -4.35
C MET A 43 -4.27 -6.38 -3.33
N ALA A 44 -3.76 -5.85 -2.22
CA ALA A 44 -3.24 -6.68 -1.13
C ALA A 44 -4.35 -7.42 -0.39
N LEU A 45 -5.48 -6.75 -0.14
CA LEU A 45 -6.66 -7.39 0.46
C LEU A 45 -7.16 -8.53 -0.41
N PHE A 46 -7.17 -8.38 -1.73
CA PHE A 46 -7.50 -9.47 -2.66
C PHE A 46 -6.56 -10.67 -2.47
N GLY A 47 -5.24 -10.43 -2.43
CA GLY A 47 -4.24 -11.49 -2.19
C GLY A 47 -4.45 -12.24 -0.87
N ALA A 48 -4.81 -11.54 0.20
CA ALA A 48 -5.09 -12.17 1.49
C ALA A 48 -6.45 -12.89 1.54
N LEU A 49 -7.51 -12.25 1.03
CA LEU A 49 -8.87 -12.78 1.07
C LEU A 49 -9.05 -13.99 0.17
N LEU A 50 -8.32 -14.07 -0.94
CA LEU A 50 -8.34 -15.25 -1.83
C LEU A 50 -8.01 -16.52 -1.04
N PHE A 51 -6.95 -16.50 -0.23
CA PHE A 51 -6.49 -17.67 0.53
C PHE A 51 -7.37 -17.97 1.74
N ILE A 52 -8.00 -16.95 2.35
CA ILE A 52 -9.04 -17.16 3.36
C ILE A 52 -10.24 -17.89 2.73
N ASN A 53 -10.72 -17.44 1.56
CA ASN A 53 -11.86 -18.06 0.88
C ASN A 53 -11.57 -19.48 0.38
N LEU A 54 -10.30 -19.82 0.09
CA LEU A 54 -9.87 -21.19 -0.22
C LEU A 54 -9.86 -22.13 1.00
N GLY A 55 -10.27 -21.67 2.18
CA GLY A 55 -10.41 -22.49 3.38
C GLY A 55 -9.16 -22.60 4.24
N LEU A 56 -8.11 -21.82 3.96
CA LEU A 56 -6.88 -21.83 4.77
C LEU A 56 -7.02 -21.10 6.10
N SER A 57 -8.03 -20.23 6.24
CA SER A 57 -8.38 -19.57 7.48
C SER A 57 -9.84 -19.09 7.48
N THR A 58 -10.31 -18.55 8.60
CA THR A 58 -11.65 -17.97 8.76
C THR A 58 -11.55 -16.49 9.11
N LEU A 59 -12.58 -15.70 8.78
CA LEU A 59 -12.66 -14.31 9.23
C LEU A 59 -12.90 -14.25 10.75
N ASN A 60 -11.87 -13.83 11.47
CA ASN A 60 -11.85 -13.65 12.92
C ASN A 60 -10.98 -12.44 13.30
N ILE A 61 -10.95 -12.08 14.59
CA ILE A 61 -10.23 -10.90 15.09
C ILE A 61 -8.74 -10.93 14.71
N TYR A 62 -8.09 -12.09 14.70
CA TYR A 62 -6.68 -12.21 14.31
C TYR A 62 -6.46 -11.94 12.82
N THR A 63 -7.34 -12.45 11.94
CA THR A 63 -7.28 -12.09 10.52
C THR A 63 -7.54 -10.61 10.29
N GLN A 64 -8.45 -10.00 11.05
CA GLN A 64 -8.77 -8.58 10.95
C GLN A 64 -7.56 -7.71 11.32
N VAL A 65 -6.87 -8.02 12.43
CA VAL A 65 -5.60 -7.36 12.80
C VAL A 65 -4.54 -7.56 11.72
N GLY A 66 -4.45 -8.77 11.15
CA GLY A 66 -3.57 -9.07 10.02
C GLY A 66 -3.87 -8.21 8.78
N LEU A 67 -5.15 -8.02 8.42
CA LEU A 67 -5.57 -7.19 7.28
C LEU A 67 -5.25 -5.71 7.50
N VAL A 68 -5.43 -5.19 8.72
CA VAL A 68 -5.06 -3.81 9.07
C VAL A 68 -3.55 -3.61 9.10
N THR A 69 -2.79 -4.62 9.52
CA THR A 69 -1.31 -4.56 9.44
C THR A 69 -0.85 -4.60 7.98
N LEU A 70 -1.46 -5.47 7.17
CA LEU A 70 -1.20 -5.55 5.73
C LEU A 70 -1.44 -4.21 5.01
N LEU A 71 -2.52 -3.49 5.38
CA LEU A 71 -2.83 -2.15 4.88
C LEU A 71 -1.61 -1.20 5.02
N GLY A 72 -1.01 -1.13 6.20
CA GLY A 72 0.15 -0.27 6.44
C GLY A 72 1.41 -0.74 5.71
N LEU A 73 1.68 -2.05 5.74
CA LEU A 73 2.86 -2.62 5.10
C LEU A 73 2.85 -2.44 3.57
N ILE A 74 1.70 -2.66 2.91
CA ILE A 74 1.61 -2.49 1.46
C ILE A 74 1.65 -1.01 1.06
N SER A 75 1.00 -0.14 1.85
CA SER A 75 0.96 1.30 1.56
C SER A 75 2.37 1.88 1.51
N LYS A 76 3.31 1.40 2.34
CA LYS A 76 4.73 1.79 2.29
C LYS A 76 5.35 1.66 0.89
N HIS A 77 5.05 0.58 0.17
CA HIS A 77 5.59 0.37 -1.17
C HIS A 77 5.02 1.39 -2.17
N GLY A 78 3.71 1.65 -2.10
CA GLY A 78 3.06 2.69 -2.89
C GLY A 78 3.62 4.09 -2.60
N ILE A 79 3.75 4.45 -1.32
CA ILE A 79 4.31 5.72 -0.85
C ILE A 79 5.70 5.96 -1.46
N LEU A 80 6.60 4.97 -1.39
CA LEU A 80 7.98 5.13 -1.88
C LEU A 80 8.08 5.31 -3.39
N ILE A 81 7.21 4.65 -4.17
CA ILE A 81 7.17 4.79 -5.63
C ILE A 81 6.69 6.20 -5.99
N VAL A 82 5.56 6.62 -5.41
CA VAL A 82 4.92 7.91 -5.69
C VAL A 82 5.82 9.07 -5.23
N GLN A 83 6.42 8.98 -4.04
CA GLN A 83 7.33 10.00 -3.53
C GLN A 83 8.54 10.21 -4.44
N PHE A 84 9.19 9.12 -4.87
CA PHE A 84 10.36 9.24 -5.73
C PHE A 84 9.99 9.71 -7.14
N ALA A 85 8.81 9.32 -7.66
CA ALA A 85 8.30 9.83 -8.92
C ALA A 85 7.99 11.33 -8.85
N ASN A 86 7.38 11.80 -7.76
CA ASN A 86 7.11 13.23 -7.56
C ASN A 86 8.42 14.03 -7.44
N GLU A 87 9.41 13.50 -6.73
CA GLU A 87 10.72 14.14 -6.61
C GLU A 87 11.44 14.24 -7.97
N LEU A 88 11.37 13.20 -8.79
CA LEU A 88 11.88 13.23 -10.16
C LEU A 88 11.11 14.21 -11.05
N GLN A 89 9.78 14.32 -10.92
CA GLN A 89 9.01 15.33 -11.66
C GLN A 89 9.41 16.75 -11.26
N ARG A 90 9.62 17.01 -9.96
CA ARG A 90 10.13 18.30 -9.45
C ARG A 90 11.53 18.60 -9.98
N SER A 91 12.37 17.58 -10.22
CA SER A 91 13.65 17.78 -10.92
C SER A 91 13.52 18.07 -12.43
N GLY A 92 12.30 18.20 -12.96
CA GLY A 92 12.01 18.52 -14.36
C GLY A 92 11.82 17.31 -15.29
N ARG A 93 11.73 16.08 -14.76
CA ARG A 93 11.40 14.90 -15.57
C ARG A 93 9.92 14.90 -15.94
N SER A 94 9.59 14.36 -17.12
CA SER A 94 8.20 14.10 -17.47
C SER A 94 7.60 13.02 -16.56
N LYS A 95 6.30 13.09 -16.30
CA LYS A 95 5.55 12.14 -15.47
C LYS A 95 5.85 10.67 -15.79
N LEU A 96 5.92 10.33 -17.07
CA LEU A 96 6.19 8.96 -17.54
C LEU A 96 7.65 8.54 -17.29
N ALA A 97 8.62 9.42 -17.56
CA ALA A 97 10.02 9.13 -17.28
C ALA A 97 10.28 8.97 -15.77
N ALA A 98 9.67 9.87 -14.97
CA ALA A 98 9.78 9.87 -13.52
C ALA A 98 9.28 8.57 -12.87
N ILE A 99 8.10 8.09 -13.27
CA ILE A 99 7.54 6.86 -12.69
C ILE A 99 8.29 5.60 -13.12
N GLN A 100 8.82 5.55 -14.35
CA GLN A 100 9.62 4.43 -14.83
C GLN A 100 10.94 4.33 -14.05
N GLU A 101 11.62 5.46 -13.88
CA GLU A 101 12.87 5.53 -13.10
C GLU A 101 12.59 5.22 -11.61
N ALA A 102 11.51 5.76 -11.04
CA ALA A 102 11.10 5.45 -9.67
C ALA A 102 10.81 3.98 -9.46
N ALA A 103 10.03 3.35 -10.34
CA ALA A 103 9.72 1.93 -10.26
C ALA A 103 11.00 1.08 -10.36
N ALA A 104 11.91 1.41 -11.28
CA ALA A 104 13.16 0.67 -11.48
C ALA A 104 14.09 0.74 -10.25
N VAL A 105 14.30 1.94 -9.68
CA VAL A 105 15.17 2.14 -8.51
C VAL A 105 14.57 1.49 -7.26
N ARG A 106 13.24 1.51 -7.11
CA ARG A 106 12.55 0.96 -5.94
C ARG A 106 12.27 -0.53 -6.02
N LEU A 107 12.32 -1.15 -7.21
CA LEU A 107 12.04 -2.57 -7.40
C LEU A 107 12.88 -3.45 -6.47
N ARG A 108 14.20 -3.28 -6.46
CA ARG A 108 15.10 -4.09 -5.62
C ARG A 108 14.82 -3.88 -4.12
N PRO A 109 14.76 -2.65 -3.59
CA PRO A 109 14.39 -2.41 -2.19
C PRO A 109 13.01 -2.96 -1.77
N ILE A 110 11.99 -2.84 -2.64
CA ILE A 110 10.63 -3.35 -2.35
C ILE A 110 10.64 -4.88 -2.25
N LEU A 111 11.28 -5.56 -3.20
CA LEU A 111 11.40 -7.01 -3.17
C LEU A 111 12.20 -7.49 -1.95
N MET A 112 13.27 -6.78 -1.60
CA MET A 112 14.12 -7.12 -0.46
C MET A 112 13.34 -7.05 0.87
N THR A 113 12.56 -5.99 1.06
CA THR A 113 11.71 -5.84 2.26
C THR A 113 10.54 -6.81 2.28
N THR A 114 9.88 -7.04 1.14
CA THR A 114 8.80 -8.02 1.03
C THR A 114 9.31 -9.42 1.35
N ALA A 115 10.45 -9.83 0.78
CA ALA A 115 11.05 -11.13 1.06
C ALA A 115 11.38 -11.28 2.55
N ALA A 116 11.98 -10.26 3.17
CA ALA A 116 12.29 -10.27 4.59
C ALA A 116 11.02 -10.40 5.46
N MET A 117 9.95 -9.68 5.13
CA MET A 117 8.68 -9.77 5.86
C MET A 117 7.99 -11.12 5.66
N VAL A 118 7.94 -11.61 4.43
CA VAL A 118 7.34 -12.92 4.09
C VAL A 118 8.08 -14.03 4.84
N VAL A 119 9.41 -14.02 4.86
CA VAL A 119 10.21 -14.97 5.65
C VAL A 119 9.98 -14.77 7.15
N GLY A 120 9.92 -13.51 7.62
CA GLY A 120 9.70 -13.17 9.02
C GLY A 120 8.35 -13.63 9.57
N VAL A 121 7.32 -13.76 8.73
CA VAL A 121 6.01 -14.27 9.16
C VAL A 121 5.85 -15.79 9.03
N ILE A 122 6.82 -16.51 8.45
CA ILE A 122 6.78 -17.99 8.35
C ILE A 122 6.51 -18.64 9.71
N PRO A 123 7.18 -18.27 10.83
CA PRO A 123 6.93 -18.86 12.14
C PRO A 123 5.48 -18.72 12.62
N LEU A 124 4.77 -17.66 12.20
CA LEU A 124 3.36 -17.47 12.53
C LEU A 124 2.48 -18.47 11.77
N VAL A 125 2.80 -18.73 10.50
CA VAL A 125 2.07 -19.68 9.64
C VAL A 125 2.16 -21.10 10.19
N ILE A 126 3.35 -21.51 10.63
CA ILE A 126 3.60 -22.86 11.17
C ILE A 126 3.45 -22.94 12.70
N ALA A 127 2.91 -21.90 13.35
CA ALA A 127 2.78 -21.85 14.80
C ALA A 127 1.98 -23.04 15.36
N SER A 128 2.41 -23.54 16.51
CA SER A 128 1.79 -24.64 17.26
C SER A 128 1.59 -24.29 18.74
N GLY A 129 0.80 -25.09 19.45
CA GLY A 129 0.48 -24.88 20.87
C GLY A 129 -0.67 -23.88 21.13
N ALA A 130 -0.72 -23.35 22.35
CA ALA A 130 -1.78 -22.42 22.76
C ALA A 130 -1.79 -21.15 21.89
N GLY A 131 -2.99 -20.74 21.44
CA GLY A 131 -3.15 -19.58 20.55
C GLY A 131 -2.61 -19.77 19.12
N ALA A 132 -2.21 -20.99 18.73
CA ALA A 132 -1.71 -21.29 17.39
C ALA A 132 -2.71 -20.94 16.29
N ALA A 133 -4.00 -21.21 16.49
CA ALA A 133 -5.04 -20.91 15.51
C ALA A 133 -5.08 -19.42 15.13
N GLY A 134 -4.98 -18.52 16.12
CA GLY A 134 -4.95 -17.08 15.90
C GLY A 134 -3.67 -16.60 15.20
N ARG A 135 -2.52 -17.09 15.65
CA ARG A 135 -1.22 -16.76 15.03
C ARG A 135 -1.12 -17.23 13.59
N ARG A 136 -1.59 -18.46 13.30
CA ARG A 136 -1.66 -19.01 11.95
C ARG A 136 -2.60 -18.18 11.07
N ALA A 137 -3.78 -17.81 11.58
CA ALA A 137 -4.72 -16.99 10.84
C ALA A 137 -4.14 -15.62 10.44
N MET A 138 -3.48 -14.93 11.37
CA MET A 138 -2.76 -13.68 11.08
C MET A 138 -1.57 -13.90 10.13
N GLY A 139 -0.80 -14.95 10.34
CA GLY A 139 0.37 -15.29 9.53
C GLY A 139 0.02 -15.56 8.07
N ILE A 140 -1.06 -16.31 7.81
CA ILE A 140 -1.53 -16.59 6.44
C ILE A 140 -1.93 -15.30 5.72
N VAL A 141 -2.65 -14.41 6.40
CA VAL A 141 -3.06 -13.10 5.83
C VAL A 141 -1.85 -12.27 5.42
N LEU A 142 -0.85 -12.16 6.30
CA LEU A 142 0.36 -11.39 6.01
C LEU A 142 1.20 -12.05 4.91
N PHE A 143 1.39 -13.37 4.98
CA PHE A 143 2.21 -14.11 4.02
C PHE A 143 1.64 -14.00 2.59
N THR A 144 0.36 -14.29 2.42
CA THR A 144 -0.31 -14.30 1.11
C THR A 144 -0.58 -12.88 0.61
N GLY A 145 -1.04 -11.99 1.50
CA GLY A 145 -1.31 -10.59 1.20
C GLY A 145 -0.06 -9.82 0.76
N LEU A 146 1.08 -10.01 1.42
CA LEU A 146 2.33 -9.35 1.02
C LEU A 146 2.89 -9.95 -0.27
N SER A 147 2.88 -11.28 -0.40
CA SER A 147 3.43 -11.94 -1.60
C SER A 147 2.70 -11.53 -2.88
N ILE A 148 1.37 -11.56 -2.84
CA ILE A 148 0.53 -11.26 -4.01
C ILE A 148 0.30 -9.74 -4.13
N GLY A 149 0.07 -9.07 -3.01
CA GLY A 149 -0.14 -7.62 -2.98
C GLY A 149 1.05 -6.84 -3.48
N THR A 150 2.29 -7.21 -3.10
CA THR A 150 3.49 -6.54 -3.62
C THR A 150 3.63 -6.76 -5.12
N MET A 151 3.38 -7.98 -5.62
CA MET A 151 3.41 -8.26 -7.05
C MET A 151 2.45 -7.33 -7.80
N PHE A 152 1.19 -7.23 -7.37
CA PHE A 152 0.23 -6.32 -7.98
C PHE A 152 0.62 -4.85 -7.83
N THR A 153 1.10 -4.44 -6.66
CA THR A 153 1.49 -3.05 -6.37
C THR A 153 2.59 -2.57 -7.31
N LEU A 154 3.60 -3.41 -7.58
CA LEU A 154 4.71 -3.06 -8.47
C LEU A 154 4.28 -2.77 -9.91
N PHE A 155 3.17 -3.35 -10.39
CA PHE A 155 2.67 -3.12 -11.75
C PHE A 155 1.52 -2.11 -11.80
N ILE A 156 0.59 -2.19 -10.85
CA ILE A 156 -0.64 -1.39 -10.87
C ILE A 156 -0.38 0.04 -10.40
N VAL A 157 0.45 0.25 -9.37
CA VAL A 157 0.71 1.62 -8.87
C VAL A 157 1.35 2.50 -9.94
N PRO A 158 2.41 2.07 -10.67
CA PRO A 158 2.95 2.87 -11.77
C PRO A 158 1.93 3.19 -12.86
N ALA A 159 1.07 2.24 -13.23
CA ALA A 159 0.05 2.45 -14.25
C ALA A 159 -0.99 3.48 -13.80
N VAL A 160 -1.48 3.35 -12.56
CA VAL A 160 -2.47 4.27 -11.99
C VAL A 160 -1.88 5.65 -11.76
N TYR A 161 -0.60 5.74 -11.40
CA TYR A 161 0.10 7.02 -11.26
C TYR A 161 0.06 7.83 -12.55
N ILE A 162 0.32 7.20 -13.71
CA ILE A 162 0.26 7.87 -15.02
C ILE A 162 -1.14 8.44 -15.28
N LEU A 163 -2.20 7.72 -14.89
CA LEU A 163 -3.58 8.11 -15.11
C LEU A 163 -4.06 9.22 -14.16
N LEU A 164 -3.70 9.16 -12.88
CA LEU A 164 -4.34 9.96 -11.82
C LEU A 164 -3.44 10.97 -11.11
N SER A 165 -2.11 10.78 -11.09
CA SER A 165 -1.21 11.69 -10.37
C SER A 165 -1.27 13.12 -10.91
N ALA A 166 -1.10 14.10 -10.02
CA ALA A 166 -0.88 15.49 -10.43
C ALA A 166 0.40 15.62 -11.26
N ASP A 167 0.44 16.62 -12.13
CA ASP A 167 1.63 16.99 -12.90
C ASP A 167 2.39 18.05 -12.11
N HIS A 168 3.43 17.62 -11.41
CA HIS A 168 4.23 18.49 -10.55
C HIS A 168 5.31 19.25 -11.34
N GLY A 169 5.49 18.95 -12.64
CA GLY A 169 6.45 19.64 -13.50
C GLY A 169 5.97 21.01 -14.03
N HIS A 170 4.66 21.28 -13.96
CA HIS A 170 4.09 22.55 -14.43
C HIS A 170 4.05 23.65 -13.35
N GLU A 171 4.02 23.29 -12.06
CA GLU A 171 3.93 24.27 -10.96
C GLU A 171 5.22 25.11 -10.82
N GLU A 172 6.40 24.50 -10.95
CA GLU A 172 7.68 25.25 -10.93
C GLU A 172 7.86 26.15 -12.17
N ARG A 173 7.40 25.72 -13.35
CA ARG A 173 7.45 26.55 -14.56
C ARG A 173 6.47 27.72 -14.50
N ALA A 174 5.33 27.56 -13.83
CA ALA A 174 4.38 28.65 -13.59
C ALA A 174 4.89 29.64 -12.53
N GLY A 175 5.61 29.17 -11.50
CA GLY A 175 6.27 30.03 -10.50
C GLY A 175 7.48 30.79 -11.05
N ALA A 176 8.28 30.17 -11.93
CA ALA A 176 9.41 30.82 -12.59
C ALA A 176 9.01 31.82 -13.71
N ALA A 177 7.72 31.83 -14.10
CA ALA A 177 7.17 32.73 -15.12
C ALA A 177 6.51 33.98 -14.53
N GLN A 178 6.56 34.21 -13.21
CA GLN A 178 6.28 35.54 -12.64
C GLN A 178 7.56 36.38 -12.72
N PRO A 179 7.67 37.34 -13.66
CA PRO A 179 8.75 38.30 -13.65
C PRO A 179 8.58 39.18 -12.41
N SER A 180 9.69 39.57 -11.82
CA SER A 180 9.79 40.71 -10.91
C SER A 180 8.91 41.86 -11.40
N ALA A 181 7.76 42.04 -10.76
CA ALA A 181 6.92 43.21 -10.91
C ALA A 181 7.11 44.05 -9.65
N GLU A 182 7.87 45.13 -9.84
CA GLU A 182 8.17 46.28 -8.96
C GLU A 182 9.00 46.07 -7.69
#